data_AF-A0A353GHJ9-F1
#
_entry.id   AF-A0A353GHJ9-F1
#
_cell.length_a   1.000
_cell.length_b   1.000
_cell.length_c   1.000
_cell.angle_alpha   90.00
_cell.angle_beta   90.00
_cell.angle_gamma   90.00
#
_symmetry.space_group_name_H-M   'P 1'
#
loop_
_entity.id
_entity.type
_entity.pdbx_description
1 polymer ?
#
loop_
_entity_poly.entity_id
_entity_poly.type
_entity_poly.pdbx_seq_one_letter_code
_entity_poly.pdbx_strand_id
1 'polypeptide(L)'
;KSHIQPGDAVFITGRIAEHGLAVMSVREGLEFETEIRSDAAPLGGLANDLLSCGANIRFMRDPTRGGLAGLLADLSEETALTV
;
A
#
# COMPACT_ATOMS: atom_id res chain seq x y z
N LYS A 1 15.00 1.55 -2.28
CA LYS A 1 15.04 0.35 -1.40
C LYS A 1 16.42 0.14 -0.77
N SER A 2 17.51 0.35 -1.51
CA SER A 2 18.91 0.33 -1.00
C SER A 2 19.23 1.29 0.15
N HIS A 3 18.35 2.23 0.48
CA HIS A 3 18.51 3.20 1.57
C HIS A 3 17.64 2.90 2.80
N ILE A 4 16.90 1.78 2.80
CA ILE A 4 16.13 1.33 3.96
C ILE A 4 17.11 0.78 5.00
N GLN A 5 16.90 1.14 6.26
CA GLN A 5 17.78 0.81 7.38
C GLN A 5 16.99 0.33 8.60
N PRO A 6 17.59 -0.46 9.50
CA PRO A 6 16.97 -0.78 10.78
C PRO A 6 16.54 0.48 11.53
N GLY A 7 15.29 0.48 12.01
CA GLY A 7 14.69 1.61 12.72
C GLY A 7 13.91 2.60 11.83
N ASP A 8 13.93 2.45 10.50
CA ASP A 8 12.98 3.15 9.64
C ASP A 8 11.54 2.66 9.91
N ALA A 9 10.55 3.53 9.70
CA ALA A 9 9.14 3.23 9.92
C ALA A 9 8.36 3.04 8.60
N VAL A 10 7.36 2.15 8.63
CA VAL A 10 6.44 1.91 7.51
C VAL A 10 5.14 2.66 7.75
N PHE A 11 4.70 3.44 6.76
CA PHE A 11 3.43 4.15 6.77
C PHE A 11 2.51 3.65 5.66
N ILE A 12 1.23 3.56 5.98
CA ILE A 12 0.17 3.19 5.04
C ILE A 12 -0.80 4.37 4.95
N THR A 13 -1.13 4.78 3.73
CA THR A 13 -1.87 6.03 3.46
C THR A 13 -3.38 5.86 3.49
N GLY A 14 -3.89 4.63 3.68
CA GLY A 14 -5.31 4.34 3.64
C GLY A 14 -5.65 2.97 4.20
N ARG A 15 -6.93 2.58 4.05
CA ARG A 15 -7.40 1.24 4.38
C ARG A 15 -6.79 0.22 3.41
N ILE A 16 -6.69 -1.03 3.84
CA ILE A 16 -6.03 -2.08 3.07
C ILE A 16 -7.09 -2.93 2.36
N ALA A 17 -6.79 -3.32 1.12
CA ALA A 17 -7.55 -4.28 0.31
C ALA A 17 -8.95 -3.83 -0.17
N GLU A 18 -9.29 -2.54 -0.10
CA GLU A 18 -10.61 -2.06 -0.51
C GLU A 18 -10.91 -2.36 -1.98
N HIS A 19 -10.00 -2.06 -2.90
CA HIS A 19 -10.17 -2.41 -4.32
C HIS A 19 -10.34 -3.91 -4.55
N GLY A 20 -9.47 -4.74 -3.95
CA GLY A 20 -9.52 -6.19 -4.12
C GLY A 20 -10.85 -6.78 -3.62
N LEU A 21 -11.30 -6.34 -2.45
CA LEU A 21 -12.58 -6.77 -1.87
C LEU A 21 -13.77 -6.27 -2.67
N ALA A 22 -13.77 -5.01 -3.14
CA ALA A 22 -14.83 -4.47 -3.98
C ALA A 22 -14.97 -5.22 -5.31
N VAL A 23 -13.85 -5.60 -5.93
CA VAL A 23 -13.86 -6.40 -7.17
C VAL A 23 -14.35 -7.82 -6.89
N MET A 24 -13.87 -8.45 -5.81
CA MET A 24 -14.28 -9.80 -5.42
C MET A 24 -15.76 -9.88 -5.06
N SER A 25 -16.29 -8.89 -4.33
CA SER A 25 -17.69 -8.88 -3.91
C SER A 25 -18.64 -8.90 -5.10
N VAL A 26 -18.36 -8.08 -6.12
CA VAL A 26 -19.17 -8.03 -7.35
C VAL A 26 -19.02 -9.31 -8.18
N ARG A 27 -17.81 -9.89 -8.24
CA ARG A 27 -17.55 -11.10 -9.05
C ARG A 27 -18.16 -12.36 -8.45
N GLU A 28 -18.05 -12.50 -7.13
CA GLU A 28 -18.48 -13.71 -6.41
C GLU A 28 -19.90 -13.58 -5.81
N GLY A 29 -20.55 -12.42 -6.02
CA GLY A 29 -21.89 -12.16 -5.49
C GLY A 29 -21.95 -12.13 -3.96
N LEU A 30 -20.89 -11.66 -3.31
CA LEU A 30 -20.82 -11.56 -1.85
C LEU A 30 -21.66 -10.37 -1.37
N GLU A 31 -22.64 -10.64 -0.53
CA GLU A 31 -23.45 -9.61 0.13
C GLU A 31 -22.85 -9.27 1.50
N PHE A 32 -22.63 -7.98 1.72
CA PHE A 32 -22.18 -7.42 2.99
C PHE A 32 -23.22 -6.43 3.50
N GLU A 33 -23.24 -6.17 4.82
CA GLU A 33 -24.13 -5.16 5.41
C GLU A 33 -23.88 -3.75 4.84
N THR A 34 -22.69 -3.50 4.31
CA THR A 34 -22.29 -2.23 3.71
C THR A 34 -21.65 -2.43 2.35
N GLU A 35 -21.89 -1.49 1.43
CA GLU A 35 -21.23 -1.45 0.13
C GLU A 35 -19.70 -1.27 0.31
N ILE A 36 -18.93 -2.24 -0.19
CA ILE A 36 -17.47 -2.12 -0.28
C ILE A 36 -17.13 -1.34 -1.55
N ARG A 37 -16.47 -0.19 -1.39
CA ARG A 37 -16.06 0.67 -2.50
C ARG A 37 -14.58 0.56 -2.73
N SER A 38 -14.21 0.48 -4.01
CA SER A 38 -12.80 0.50 -4.43
C SER A 38 -12.12 1.82 -4.03
N ASP A 39 -10.89 1.73 -3.52
CA ASP A 39 -10.02 2.86 -3.19
C ASP A 39 -9.21 3.38 -4.39
N ALA A 40 -9.42 2.83 -5.60
CA ALA A 40 -8.76 3.28 -6.83
C ALA A 40 -8.94 4.80 -7.06
N ALA A 41 -7.83 5.53 -6.96
CA ALA A 41 -7.78 6.97 -7.11
C ALA A 41 -6.40 7.40 -7.63
N PRO A 42 -6.28 8.57 -8.31
CA PRO A 42 -4.97 9.10 -8.68
C PRO A 42 -4.18 9.55 -7.44
N LEU A 43 -3.02 8.95 -7.20
CA LEU A 43 -2.17 9.25 -6.04
C LEU A 43 -1.09 10.32 -6.30
N GLY A 44 -1.07 10.93 -7.49
CA GLY A 44 -0.03 11.90 -7.87
C GLY A 44 0.03 13.14 -6.97
N GLY A 45 -1.12 13.65 -6.54
CA GLY A 45 -1.19 14.77 -5.59
C GLY A 45 -0.60 14.39 -4.22
N LEU A 46 -1.03 13.26 -3.67
CA LEU A 46 -0.51 12.73 -2.40
C LEU A 46 1.00 12.49 -2.46
N ALA A 47 1.50 11.92 -3.55
CA ALA A 47 2.93 11.70 -3.74
C ALA A 47 3.72 13.03 -3.75
N ASN A 48 3.19 14.06 -4.43
CA ASN A 48 3.81 15.38 -4.44
C ASN A 48 3.83 16.04 -3.05
N ASP A 49 2.75 15.93 -2.29
CA ASP A 49 2.67 16.46 -0.93
C ASP A 49 3.69 15.79 0.00
N LEU A 50 3.82 14.45 -0.10
CA LEU A 50 4.80 13.68 0.67
C LEU A 50 6.24 14.05 0.29
N LEU A 51 6.54 14.19 -1.00
CA LEU A 51 7.87 14.63 -1.44
C LEU A 51 8.21 16.06 -1.00
N SER A 52 7.19 16.90 -0.79
CA SER A 52 7.35 18.32 -0.41
C SER A 52 7.40 18.56 1.10
N CYS A 53 7.02 17.59 1.94
CA CYS A 53 6.89 17.80 3.38
C CYS A 53 8.22 17.82 4.17
N GLY A 54 9.34 17.55 3.50
CA GLY A 54 10.68 17.53 4.11
C GLY A 54 10.99 16.23 4.88
N ALA A 55 10.10 15.24 4.86
CA ALA A 55 10.37 13.92 5.42
C ALA A 55 11.48 13.20 4.62
N ASN A 56 12.32 12.46 5.34
CA ASN A 56 13.33 11.60 4.71
C ASN A 56 12.70 10.30 4.21
N ILE A 57 12.06 10.37 3.05
CA ILE A 57 11.38 9.23 2.44
C ILE A 57 12.41 8.30 1.80
N ARG A 58 12.55 7.08 2.34
CA ARG A 58 13.46 6.06 1.80
C ARG A 58 12.97 5.43 0.50
N PHE A 59 11.65 5.29 0.40
CA PHE A 59 10.96 4.59 -0.67
C PHE A 59 9.44 4.77 -0.53
N MET A 60 8.72 4.76 -1.65
CA MET A 60 7.25 4.69 -1.72
C MET A 60 6.85 3.73 -2.84
N ARG A 61 5.76 2.98 -2.65
CA ARG A 61 5.17 2.11 -3.68
C ARG A 61 3.70 1.86 -3.38
N ASP A 62 2.90 1.81 -4.43
CA ASP A 62 1.50 1.44 -4.38
C ASP A 62 1.34 -0.09 -4.38
N PRO A 63 0.78 -0.72 -3.32
CA PRO A 63 0.65 -2.17 -3.18
C PRO A 63 -0.51 -2.73 -4.01
N THR A 64 -0.34 -2.75 -5.34
CA THR A 64 -1.35 -3.24 -6.29
C THR A 64 -1.51 -4.77 -6.27
N ARG A 65 -1.01 -5.51 -7.27
CA ARG A 65 -1.09 -6.98 -7.30
C ARG A 65 -0.17 -7.58 -6.22
N GLY A 66 -0.67 -8.58 -5.51
CA GLY A 66 0.01 -9.17 -4.33
C GLY A 66 -0.25 -8.38 -3.04
N GLY A 67 -0.81 -7.17 -3.15
CA GLY A 67 -1.18 -6.33 -2.03
C GLY A 67 0.00 -5.95 -1.15
N LEU A 68 -0.33 -5.52 0.06
CA LEU A 68 0.66 -5.14 1.07
C LEU A 68 1.57 -6.31 1.43
N ALA A 69 1.02 -7.52 1.57
CA ALA A 69 1.77 -8.71 1.93
C ALA A 69 2.88 -9.02 0.90
N GLY A 70 2.54 -9.03 -0.39
CA GLY A 70 3.53 -9.25 -1.45
C GLY A 70 4.60 -8.17 -1.48
N LEU A 71 4.22 -6.90 -1.34
CA LEU A 71 5.17 -5.80 -1.27
C LEU A 71 6.14 -5.93 -0.09
N LEU A 72 5.64 -6.28 1.09
CA LEU A 72 6.47 -6.44 2.29
C LEU A 72 7.39 -7.68 2.19
N ALA A 73 6.91 -8.76 1.57
CA ALA A 73 7.74 -9.93 1.28
C ALA A 73 8.91 -9.56 0.34
N ASP A 74 8.63 -8.89 -0.79
CA ASP A 74 9.66 -8.38 -1.71
C ASP A 74 10.69 -7.51 -0.96
N LEU A 75 10.21 -6.62 -0.08
CA LEU A 75 11.09 -5.75 0.69
C LEU A 75 11.98 -6.53 1.66
N SER A 76 11.42 -7.52 2.34
CA SER A 76 12.17 -8.34 3.27
C SER A 76 13.25 -9.16 2.55
N GLU A 77 12.93 -9.74 1.40
CA GLU A 77 13.89 -10.47 0.57
C GLU A 77 15.01 -9.57 0.04
N GLU A 78 14.69 -8.36 -0.42
CA GLU A 78 15.68 -7.46 -1.02
C GLU A 78 16.57 -6.74 0.01
N THR A 79 16.10 -6.56 1.24
CA THR A 79 16.82 -5.79 2.28
C THR A 79 17.36 -6.65 3.41
N ALA A 80 16.90 -7.90 3.53
CA ALA A 80 17.10 -8.78 4.69
C ALA A 80 16.61 -8.17 6.02
N LEU A 81 15.67 -7.22 5.96
CA LEU A 81 15.02 -6.61 7.12
C LEU A 81 13.60 -7.17 7.31
N THR A 82 13.03 -6.98 8.50
CA THR A 82 11.67 -7.38 8.85
C THR A 82 10.87 -6.18 9.34
N VAL A 83 9.54 -6.22 9.15
CA VAL A 83 8.59 -5.25 9.69
C VAL A 83 8.06 -5.72 11.03
#